data_AF-A0A5F2G6J8-F1
#
_entry.id   AF-A0A5F2G6J8-F1
#
_cell.length_a   1.000
_cell.length_b   1.000
_cell.length_c   1.000
_cell.angle_alpha   90.00
_cell.angle_beta   90.00
_cell.angle_gamma   90.00
#
_symmetry.space_group_name_H-M   'P 1'
#
loop_
_entity.id
_entity.type
_entity.pdbx_description
1 polymer ?
#
loop_
_entity_poly.entity_id
_entity_poly.type
_entity_poly.pdbx_seq_one_letter_code
_entity_poly.pdbx_strand_id
1 'polypeptide(L)'
;DLGRFAHGGLHVRLLLPPPGRQPVWPSMGADGMLLWPSGADSPTVRVYTIRALDIADGWLDVDFVLHPGTETPAAAFAQSARAGDVIGMIGPG
;
A
#
# COMPACT_ATOMS: atom_id res chain seq x y z
N ASP A 1 -2.73 -12.92 -6.38
CA ASP A 1 -3.53 -13.76 -5.47
C ASP A 1 -3.62 -13.10 -4.09
N LEU A 2 -4.84 -12.98 -3.58
CA LEU A 2 -5.14 -12.45 -2.25
C LEU A 2 -5.07 -13.53 -1.14
N GLY A 3 -5.06 -14.82 -1.48
CA GLY A 3 -5.06 -15.91 -0.49
C GLY A 3 -3.90 -15.86 0.51
N ARG A 4 -2.76 -15.29 0.10
CA ARG A 4 -1.62 -15.05 1.01
C ARG A 4 -1.92 -14.08 2.15
N PHE A 5 -2.88 -13.17 1.98
CA PHE A 5 -3.22 -12.16 3.00
C PHE A 5 -4.25 -12.67 4.02
N ALA A 6 -4.79 -13.87 3.82
CA ALA A 6 -5.72 -14.50 4.77
C ALA A 6 -5.03 -15.22 5.93
N HIS A 7 -3.69 -15.29 5.93
CA HIS A 7 -2.90 -16.06 6.89
C HIS A 7 -1.63 -15.28 7.25
N GLY A 8 -1.03 -15.49 8.42
CA GLY A 8 0.25 -14.86 8.79
C GLY A 8 0.16 -13.47 9.45
N GLY A 9 -1.06 -12.97 9.70
CA GLY A 9 -1.32 -11.73 10.43
C GLY A 9 -2.25 -10.79 9.68
N LEU A 10 -2.71 -9.75 10.38
CA LEU A 10 -3.65 -8.77 9.80
C LEU A 10 -2.96 -7.52 9.23
N HIS A 11 -1.66 -7.36 9.44
CA HIS A 11 -0.96 -6.13 9.06
C HIS A 11 -0.32 -6.26 7.66
N VAL A 12 -0.47 -5.22 6.85
CA VAL A 12 0.15 -5.08 5.54
C VAL A 12 0.87 -3.74 5.42
N ARG A 13 1.90 -3.69 4.59
CA ARG A 13 2.54 -2.44 4.17
C ARG A 13 1.88 -1.97 2.90
N LEU A 14 1.22 -0.82 2.94
CA LEU A 14 0.74 -0.11 1.76
C LEU A 14 1.84 0.79 1.22
N LEU A 15 2.02 0.78 -0.10
CA LEU A 15 2.98 1.59 -0.85
C LEU A 15 2.20 2.62 -1.64
N LEU A 16 2.21 3.86 -1.15
CA LEU A 16 1.47 4.97 -1.74
C LEU A 16 2.40 5.72 -2.69
N PRO A 17 2.14 5.68 -4.02
CA PRO A 17 2.97 6.39 -4.98
C PRO A 17 2.82 7.92 -4.80
N PRO A 18 3.83 8.70 -5.18
CA PRO A 18 3.71 10.15 -5.19
C PRO A 18 2.55 10.61 -6.11
N PRO A 19 1.78 11.63 -5.72
CA PRO A 19 0.63 12.09 -6.51
C PRO A 19 0.99 12.46 -7.96
N GLY A 20 0.16 12.04 -8.91
CA GLY A 20 0.30 12.39 -10.32
C GLY A 20 1.44 11.68 -11.06
N ARG A 21 2.09 10.67 -10.44
CA ARG A 21 3.15 9.88 -11.08
C ARG A 21 2.68 8.44 -11.33
N GLN A 22 3.26 7.82 -12.36
CA GLN A 22 3.11 6.38 -12.54
C GLN A 22 3.84 5.66 -11.40
N PRO A 23 3.24 4.65 -10.77
CA PRO A 23 3.89 3.93 -9.70
C PRO A 23 5.13 3.18 -10.18
N VAL A 24 6.24 3.33 -9.44
CA VAL A 24 7.41 2.47 -9.56
C VAL A 24 7.40 1.55 -8.35
N TRP A 25 7.40 0.23 -8.59
CA TRP A 25 7.34 -0.77 -7.51
C TRP A 25 8.74 -1.26 -7.15
N PRO A 26 8.97 -1.67 -5.89
CA PRO A 26 10.21 -2.34 -5.54
C PRO A 26 10.34 -3.64 -6.32
N SER A 27 11.56 -3.95 -6.74
CA SER A 27 11.90 -5.18 -7.45
C SER A 27 12.93 -5.99 -6.68
N MET A 28 13.11 -7.25 -7.05
CA MET A 28 14.16 -8.07 -6.47
C MET A 28 15.50 -7.76 -7.16
N GLY A 29 16.53 -7.46 -6.38
CA GLY A 29 17.91 -7.29 -6.84
C GLY A 29 18.59 -8.63 -7.11
N ALA A 30 19.76 -8.57 -7.75
CA ALA A 30 20.55 -9.77 -8.06
C ALA A 30 21.06 -10.50 -6.80
N ASP A 31 21.12 -9.80 -5.67
CA ASP A 31 21.46 -10.30 -4.34
C ASP A 31 20.24 -10.85 -3.56
N GLY A 32 19.05 -10.85 -4.17
CA GLY A 32 17.79 -11.26 -3.54
C GLY A 32 17.17 -10.22 -2.63
N MET A 33 17.79 -9.04 -2.47
CA MET A 33 17.25 -7.97 -1.64
C MET A 33 16.24 -7.11 -2.41
N LEU A 34 15.32 -6.46 -1.71
CA LEU A 34 14.42 -5.49 -2.34
C LEU A 34 15.19 -4.24 -2.75
N LEU A 35 15.13 -3.93 -4.04
CA LEU A 35 15.56 -2.65 -4.60
C LEU A 35 14.36 -1.70 -4.57
N TRP A 36 14.47 -0.68 -3.73
CA TRP A 36 13.41 0.33 -3.58
C TRP A 36 13.58 1.47 -4.60
N PRO A 37 12.48 1.98 -5.18
CA PRO A 37 12.49 3.24 -5.91
C PRO A 37 13.01 4.36 -5.01
N SER A 38 13.73 5.32 -5.59
CA SER A 38 14.35 6.41 -4.85
C SER A 38 13.99 7.78 -5.45
N GLY A 39 14.29 8.85 -4.71
CA GLY A 39 14.02 10.22 -5.15
C GLY A 39 12.53 10.47 -5.40
N ALA A 40 12.20 11.04 -6.55
CA ALA A 40 10.85 11.47 -6.92
C ALA A 40 9.87 10.31 -7.13
N ASP A 41 10.35 9.07 -7.23
CA ASP A 41 9.52 7.87 -7.42
C ASP A 41 9.38 7.05 -6.13
N SER A 42 9.99 7.50 -5.02
CA SER A 42 9.93 6.80 -3.73
C SER A 42 8.49 6.78 -3.19
N PRO A 43 7.90 5.59 -2.95
CA PRO A 43 6.57 5.50 -2.37
C PRO A 43 6.61 5.79 -0.87
N THR A 44 5.54 6.39 -0.35
CA THR A 44 5.31 6.39 1.10
C THR A 44 4.89 4.98 1.54
N VAL A 45 5.63 4.37 2.47
CA VAL A 45 5.28 3.08 3.06
C VAL A 45 4.61 3.27 4.41
N ARG A 46 3.44 2.65 4.63
CA ARG A 46 2.74 2.64 5.92
C ARG A 46 2.15 1.28 6.23
N VAL A 47 2.14 0.92 7.51
CA VAL A 47 1.52 -0.31 7.99
C VAL A 47 0.05 -0.03 8.29
N TYR A 48 -0.83 -0.88 7.77
CA TYR A 48 -2.27 -0.85 7.99
C TYR A 48 -2.79 -2.24 8.35
N THR A 49 -3.98 -2.28 8.93
CA THR A 49 -4.68 -3.52 9.26
C THR A 49 -5.70 -3.85 8.17
N ILE A 50 -5.72 -5.10 7.72
CA ILE A 50 -6.79 -5.64 6.88
C ILE A 50 -8.06 -5.69 7.72
N ARG A 51 -9.07 -4.92 7.34
CA ARG A 51 -10.36 -4.82 8.03
C ARG A 51 -11.30 -5.97 7.67
N ALA A 52 -11.31 -6.32 6.38
CA ALA A 52 -12.08 -7.40 5.78
C ALA A 52 -11.38 -7.86 4.50
N LEU A 53 -11.65 -9.10 4.09
CA LEU A 53 -11.06 -9.73 2.92
C LEU A 53 -12.04 -10.74 2.34
N ASP A 54 -12.30 -10.66 1.04
CA ASP A 54 -12.97 -11.69 0.27
C ASP A 54 -12.06 -12.14 -0.88
N ILE A 55 -11.59 -13.39 -0.80
CA ILE A 55 -10.68 -13.96 -1.78
C ILE A 55 -11.43 -14.32 -3.07
N ALA A 56 -12.69 -14.76 -2.95
CA ALA A 56 -13.48 -15.21 -4.10
C ALA A 56 -13.88 -14.01 -4.97
N ASP A 57 -14.34 -12.94 -4.33
CA ASP A 57 -14.72 -11.70 -5.02
C ASP A 57 -13.53 -10.76 -5.30
N GLY A 58 -12.35 -11.06 -4.72
CA GLY A 58 -11.09 -10.42 -5.08
C GLY A 58 -10.88 -9.03 -4.48
N TRP A 59 -11.46 -8.75 -3.31
CA TRP A 59 -11.35 -7.45 -2.63
C TRP A 59 -10.89 -7.56 -1.19
N LEU A 60 -10.31 -6.48 -0.67
CA LEU A 60 -9.98 -6.32 0.73
C LEU A 60 -10.21 -4.87 1.16
N ASP A 61 -10.54 -4.68 2.43
CA ASP A 61 -10.79 -3.37 3.01
C ASP A 61 -9.65 -2.96 3.94
N VAL A 62 -9.30 -1.67 3.87
CA VAL A 62 -8.42 -1.00 4.82
C VAL A 62 -9.07 0.29 5.27
N ASP A 63 -9.24 0.46 6.59
CA ASP A 63 -9.76 1.68 7.17
C ASP A 63 -8.61 2.69 7.41
N PHE A 64 -8.74 3.88 6.83
CA PHE A 64 -7.81 4.99 7.06
C PHE A 64 -8.38 5.95 8.10
N VAL A 65 -7.65 6.16 9.19
CA VAL A 65 -7.94 7.28 10.09
C VAL A 65 -7.48 8.58 9.43
N LEU A 66 -8.37 9.54 9.32
CA LEU A 66 -8.05 10.89 8.84
C LEU A 66 -7.62 11.75 10.02
N HIS A 67 -6.41 12.29 9.95
CA HIS A 67 -5.93 13.30 10.87
C HIS A 67 -6.09 14.70 10.23
N PRO A 68 -6.38 15.75 11.02
CA PRO A 68 -6.32 17.11 10.51
C PRO A 68 -4.88 17.45 10.07
N GLY A 69 -4.75 18.05 8.88
CA GLY A 69 -3.46 18.47 8.30
C GLY A 69 -2.89 17.50 7.25
N THR A 70 -2.15 18.06 6.28
CA THR A 70 -1.56 17.33 5.13
C THR A 70 -0.20 16.70 5.42
N GLU A 71 0.32 16.85 6.64
CA GLU A 71 1.62 16.31 7.04
C GLU A 71 1.63 14.78 7.24
N THR A 72 0.48 14.14 7.02
CA THR A 72 0.32 12.68 7.10
C THR A 72 0.06 12.13 5.70
N PRO A 73 1.09 11.64 4.97
CA PRO A 73 0.95 11.29 3.55
C PRO A 73 -0.15 10.26 3.26
N ALA A 74 -0.40 9.33 4.19
CA ALA A 74 -1.44 8.34 4.03
C ALA A 74 -2.87 8.89 4.25
N ALA A 75 -3.05 9.88 5.13
CA ALA A 75 -4.34 10.56 5.25
C ALA A 75 -4.58 11.49 4.06
N ALA A 76 -3.54 12.12 3.52
CA ALA A 76 -3.63 12.91 2.29
C ALA A 76 -4.04 12.05 1.08
N PHE A 77 -3.44 10.86 0.93
CA PHE A 77 -3.89 9.86 -0.03
C PHE A 77 -5.37 9.50 0.20
N ALA A 78 -5.73 9.07 1.40
CA ALA A 78 -7.10 8.64 1.71
C ALA A 78 -8.17 9.73 1.46
N GLN A 79 -7.86 11.01 1.73
CA GLN A 79 -8.77 12.13 1.49
C GLN A 79 -9.08 12.36 0.00
N SER A 80 -8.16 12.01 -0.89
CA SER A 80 -8.24 12.27 -2.33
C SER A 80 -8.43 11.03 -3.17
N ALA A 81 -8.41 9.85 -2.55
CA ALA A 81 -8.52 8.55 -3.19
C ALA A 81 -9.85 8.42 -3.97
N ARG A 82 -9.77 7.82 -5.16
CA ARG A 82 -10.88 7.56 -6.05
C ARG A 82 -10.79 6.14 -6.60
N ALA A 83 -11.92 5.60 -7.04
CA ALA A 83 -11.94 4.33 -7.76
C ALA A 83 -11.01 4.40 -8.98
N GLY A 84 -10.11 3.42 -9.09
CA GLY A 84 -9.07 3.36 -10.12
C GLY A 84 -7.69 3.84 -9.68
N ASP A 85 -7.56 4.49 -8.52
CA ASP A 85 -6.24 4.81 -7.97
C ASP A 85 -5.47 3.53 -7.62
N VAL A 86 -4.18 3.51 -7.95
CA VAL A 86 -3.32 2.33 -7.80
C VAL A 86 -2.36 2.52 -6.64
N ILE A 87 -2.35 1.56 -5.72
CA ILE A 87 -1.38 1.46 -4.62
C ILE A 87 -0.76 0.06 -4.56
N GLY A 88 0.42 -0.05 -3.97
CA GLY A 88 1.08 -1.33 -3.74
C GLY A 88 0.76 -1.90 -2.37
N MET A 89 0.89 -3.21 -2.22
CA MET A 89 0.70 -3.91 -0.94
C MET A 89 1.74 -5.02 -0.77
N ILE A 90 2.40 -5.06 0.39
CA ILE A 90 3.37 -6.10 0.80
C ILE A 90 2.95 -6.69 2.15
N GLY A 91 3.17 -7.99 2.35
CA GLY A 91 2.90 -8.71 3.60
C GLY A 91 2.14 -10.02 3.34
N PRO A 92 1.36 -10.50 4.32
CA PRO A 92 1.15 -9.91 5.65
C PRO A 92 2.34 -10.11 6.60
N GLY A 93 2.42 -9.24 7.64
CA GLY A 93 3.52 -9.20 8.64
C GLY A 93 4.56 -8.11 8.37
#